data_AF-A0A967ZB89-F1
#
_entry.id   AF-A0A967ZB89-F1
#
_cell.length_a   1.000
_cell.length_b   1.000
_cell.length_c   1.000
_cell.angle_alpha   90.00
_cell.angle_beta   90.00
_cell.angle_gamma   90.00
#
_symmetry.space_group_name_H-M   'P 1'
#
loop_
_entity.id
_entity.type
_entity.pdbx_description
1 polymer ?
#
loop_
_entity_poly.entity_id
_entity_poly.type
_entity_poly.pdbx_seq_one_letter_code
_entity_poly.pdbx_strand_id
1 'polypeptide(L)'
;MLLQPFVNFNLSRGWYLVTAPIITAQWEAEKLDDRWTVPVGAGVGKILRLFVPLNLSAQYYYNVETPKRTGAMWQLRLQLQLL
;
A
#
# COMPACT_ATOMS: atom_id res chain seq x y z
N MET A 1 15.92 -5.27 4.46
CA MET A 1 15.65 -3.83 4.68
C MET A 1 14.20 -3.51 4.30
N LEU A 2 13.61 -2.52 4.97
CA LEU A 2 12.21 -2.09 4.80
C LEU A 2 12.14 -0.56 4.67
N LEU A 3 11.44 -0.05 3.65
CA LEU A 3 11.18 1.37 3.41
C LEU A 3 9.68 1.57 3.19
N GLN A 4 9.07 2.49 3.94
CA GLN A 4 7.62 2.72 3.92
C GLN A 4 7.30 4.21 3.87
N PRO A 5 7.51 4.87 2.70
CA PRO A 5 7.06 6.25 2.55
C PRO A 5 5.54 6.29 2.60
N PHE A 6 4.98 7.40 3.05
CA PHE A 6 3.54 7.62 3.01
C PHE A 6 3.23 9.06 2.61
N VAL A 7 2.19 9.22 1.82
CA VAL A 7 1.59 10.51 1.47
C VAL A 7 0.09 10.38 1.61
N ASN A 8 -0.51 11.34 2.31
CA ASN A 8 -1.95 11.39 2.52
C ASN A 8 -2.48 12.79 2.19
N PHE A 9 -3.45 12.85 1.28
CA PHE A 9 -4.08 14.09 0.86
C PHE A 9 -5.57 14.08 1.22
N ASN A 10 -5.94 14.94 2.17
CA ASN A 10 -7.32 15.01 2.65
C ASN A 10 -8.18 15.87 1.72
N LEU A 11 -9.36 15.35 1.38
CA LEU A 11 -10.37 16.00 0.56
C LEU A 11 -11.56 16.40 1.43
N SER A 12 -12.50 17.13 0.82
CA SER A 12 -13.75 17.49 1.50
C SER A 12 -14.62 16.25 1.82
N ARG A 13 -15.51 16.39 2.80
CA ARG A 13 -16.50 15.37 3.19
C ARG A 13 -15.90 14.02 3.62
N GLY A 14 -14.71 14.05 4.22
CA GLY A 14 -14.07 12.87 4.83
C GLY A 14 -13.39 11.93 3.83
N TRP A 15 -13.32 12.27 2.55
CA TRP A 15 -12.53 11.54 1.57
C TRP A 15 -11.05 11.87 1.70
N TYR A 16 -10.18 10.93 1.35
CA TYR A 16 -8.75 11.16 1.25
C TYR A 16 -8.12 10.26 0.18
N LEU A 17 -7.04 10.75 -0.42
CA LEU A 17 -6.15 9.95 -1.27
C LEU A 17 -4.93 9.57 -0.46
N VAL A 18 -4.46 8.34 -0.61
CA VAL A 18 -3.31 7.82 0.12
C VAL A 18 -2.42 7.01 -0.79
N THR A 19 -1.12 7.12 -0.61
CA THR A 19 -0.15 6.14 -1.09
C THR A 19 0.82 5.84 0.04
N ALA A 20 0.97 4.56 0.35
CA ALA A 20 1.82 4.06 1.42
C ALA A 20 2.45 2.73 0.98
N PRO A 21 3.30 2.74 -0.06
CA PRO A 21 3.93 1.53 -0.58
C PRO A 21 4.87 0.95 0.47
N ILE A 22 4.94 -0.38 0.53
CA ILE A 22 5.87 -1.12 1.39
C ILE A 22 6.98 -1.66 0.49
N ILE A 23 8.10 -0.96 0.46
CA ILE A 23 9.28 -1.35 -0.32
C ILE A 23 10.16 -2.24 0.56
N THR A 24 10.55 -3.40 0.04
CA THR A 24 11.44 -4.34 0.75
C THR A 24 12.65 -4.69 -0.09
N ALA A 25 13.76 -4.92 0.59
CA ALA A 25 14.99 -5.44 0.00
C ALA A 25 15.49 -6.63 0.82
N GLN A 26 15.53 -7.81 0.23
CA GLN A 26 16.12 -9.01 0.81
C GLN A 26 17.58 -9.11 0.33
N TRP A 27 18.50 -8.58 1.14
CA TRP A 27 19.92 -8.52 0.80
C TRP A 27 20.62 -9.88 0.81
N GLU A 28 20.09 -10.85 1.56
CA GLU A 28 20.59 -12.23 1.58
C GLU A 28 20.12 -13.06 0.37
N ALA A 29 19.32 -12.50 -0.55
CA ALA A 29 18.89 -13.24 -1.73
C ALA A 29 20.08 -13.59 -2.63
N GLU A 30 20.17 -14.89 -2.99
CA GLU A 30 21.23 -15.46 -3.82
C GLU A 30 21.34 -14.79 -5.20
N LYS A 31 20.20 -14.35 -5.75
CA LYS A 31 20.13 -13.68 -7.07
C LYS A 31 19.80 -12.20 -6.91
N LEU A 32 20.49 -11.36 -7.68
CA LEU A 32 20.29 -9.91 -7.68
C LEU A 32 18.84 -9.53 -8.01
N ASP A 33 18.25 -10.23 -8.99
CA ASP A 33 16.89 -10.02 -9.50
C ASP A 33 15.79 -10.35 -8.50
N ASP A 34 16.08 -11.08 -7.41
CA ASP A 34 15.10 -11.48 -6.39
C ASP A 34 15.20 -10.63 -5.12
N ARG A 35 16.05 -9.59 -5.12
CA ARG A 35 16.31 -8.77 -3.92
C ARG A 35 15.20 -7.78 -3.62
N TRP A 36 14.56 -7.20 -4.62
CA TRP A 36 13.70 -6.04 -4.42
C TRP A 36 12.22 -6.35 -4.61
N THR A 37 11.40 -5.74 -3.78
CA THR A 37 9.97 -5.58 -4.03
C THR A 37 9.63 -4.10 -3.95
N VAL A 38 9.25 -3.52 -5.08
CA VAL A 38 8.97 -2.08 -5.22
C VAL A 38 7.53 -1.90 -5.70
N PRO A 39 6.57 -1.75 -4.79
CA PRO A 39 5.21 -1.38 -5.14
C PRO A 39 5.09 0.09 -5.51
N VAL A 40 4.40 0.36 -6.61
CA VAL A 40 3.96 1.69 -7.02
C VAL A 40 2.44 1.67 -7.15
N GLY A 41 1.79 2.63 -6.51
CA GLY A 41 0.34 2.66 -6.47
C GLY A 41 -0.18 3.62 -5.43
N ALA A 42 -1.50 3.69 -5.35
CA ALA A 42 -2.22 4.58 -4.47
C ALA A 42 -3.62 4.03 -4.21
N GLY A 43 -4.34 4.72 -3.35
CA GLY A 43 -5.70 4.39 -3.02
C GLY A 43 -6.50 5.59 -2.55
N VAL A 44 -7.74 5.28 -2.23
CA VAL A 44 -8.73 6.21 -1.73
C VAL A 44 -9.30 5.65 -0.44
N GLY A 45 -9.59 6.54 0.50
CA GLY A 45 -10.35 6.20 1.69
C GLY A 45 -11.41 7.23 2.01
N LYS A 46 -12.32 6.83 2.89
CA LYS A 46 -13.43 7.63 3.37
C LYS A 46 -13.65 7.38 4.84
N ILE A 47 -13.63 8.47 5.60
CA ILE A 47 -14.04 8.50 6.99
C ILE A 47 -15.54 8.79 7.04
N LEU A 48 -16.31 7.80 7.49
CA LEU A 48 -17.75 7.87 7.67
C LEU A 48 -18.05 8.15 9.14
N ARG A 49 -18.90 9.14 9.40
CA ARG A 49 -19.46 9.40 10.73
C ARG A 49 -20.87 8.84 10.78
N LEU A 50 -20.99 7.57 11.16
CA LEU A 50 -22.26 6.91 11.44
C LEU A 50 -22.46 6.88 12.97
N PHE A 51 -22.84 5.74 13.55
CA PHE A 51 -22.95 5.55 14.99
C PHE A 51 -21.58 5.47 15.68
N VAL A 52 -20.60 4.88 14.99
CA VAL A 52 -19.17 4.87 15.36
C VAL A 52 -18.38 5.41 14.16
N PRO A 53 -17.31 6.21 14.36
CA PRO A 53 -16.51 6.67 13.24
C PRO A 53 -15.82 5.48 12.58
N LEU A 54 -16.02 5.35 11.26
CA LEU A 54 -15.54 4.23 10.47
C LEU A 54 -14.60 4.76 9.38
N ASN A 55 -13.40 4.20 9.30
CA ASN A 55 -12.49 4.45 8.19
C ASN A 55 -12.50 3.26 7.23
N LEU A 56 -12.85 3.52 5.97
CA LEU A 56 -12.80 2.56 4.88
C LEU A 56 -11.76 3.02 3.87
N SER A 57 -10.85 2.13 3.46
CA SER A 57 -9.93 2.44 2.36
C SER A 57 -9.65 1.24 1.46
N ALA A 58 -9.37 1.56 0.19
CA ALA A 58 -8.94 0.63 -0.83
C ALA A 58 -7.70 1.21 -1.52
N GLN A 59 -6.63 0.43 -1.58
CA GLN A 59 -5.36 0.84 -2.20
C GLN A 59 -4.91 -0.26 -3.16
N TYR A 60 -4.51 0.13 -4.36
CA TYR A 60 -3.99 -0.78 -5.38
C TYR A 60 -2.52 -0.45 -5.63
N TYR A 61 -1.68 -1.48 -5.66
CA TYR A 61 -0.27 -1.33 -6.00
C TYR A 61 0.13 -2.37 -7.05
N TYR A 62 0.95 -1.91 -7.99
CA TYR A 62 1.64 -2.74 -8.96
C TYR A 62 3.12 -2.79 -8.60
N ASN A 63 3.69 -3.97 -8.53
CA ASN A 63 5.10 -4.16 -8.20
C ASN A 63 5.92 -4.02 -9.49
N VAL A 64 6.62 -2.90 -9.63
CA VAL A 64 7.51 -2.66 -10.79
C VAL A 64 8.76 -3.53 -10.71
N GLU A 65 9.18 -3.87 -9.49
CA GLU A 65 10.18 -4.87 -9.19
C GLU A 65 9.62 -5.85 -8.16
N THR A 66 9.81 -7.14 -8.41
CA THR A 66 9.36 -8.23 -7.54
C THR A 66 10.14 -9.50 -7.89
N PRO A 67 10.38 -10.43 -6.95
CA PRO A 67 11.07 -11.68 -7.23
C PRO A 67 10.40 -12.46 -8.37
N LYS A 68 11.16 -12.88 -9.38
CA LYS A 68 10.58 -13.37 -10.65
C LYS A 68 9.74 -14.63 -10.51
N ARG A 69 10.03 -15.47 -9.51
CA ARG A 69 9.38 -16.78 -9.33
C ARG A 69 8.29 -16.80 -8.25
N THR A 70 8.37 -15.92 -7.27
CA THR A 70 7.50 -15.95 -6.07
C THR A 70 6.81 -14.62 -5.80
N GLY A 71 7.22 -13.55 -6.47
CA GLY A 71 6.71 -12.21 -6.28
C GLY A 71 5.34 -12.02 -6.93
N ALA A 72 4.39 -11.46 -6.18
CA ALA A 72 3.14 -10.99 -6.76
C ALA A 72 3.41 -9.77 -7.66
N MET A 73 2.74 -9.69 -8.81
CA MET A 73 2.84 -8.52 -9.71
C MET A 73 1.99 -7.34 -9.25
N TRP A 74 0.91 -7.61 -8.52
CA TRP A 74 0.01 -6.59 -8.01
C TRP A 74 -0.52 -7.00 -6.64
N GLN A 75 -1.01 -6.02 -5.90
CA GLN A 75 -1.64 -6.21 -4.59
C GLN A 75 -2.80 -5.23 -4.43
N LEU A 76 -3.87 -5.71 -3.80
CA LEU A 76 -5.00 -4.91 -3.38
C LEU A 76 -5.07 -4.92 -1.85
N ARG A 77 -5.09 -3.75 -1.23
CA ARG A 77 -5.25 -3.57 0.22
C ARG A 77 -6.61 -2.98 0.50
N LEU A 78 -7.43 -3.73 1.22
CA LEU A 78 -8.70 -3.26 1.75
C LEU A 78 -8.56 -3.12 3.26
N GLN A 79 -8.96 -1.98 3.81
CA GLN A 79 -8.90 -1.72 5.24
C GLN A 79 -10.24 -1.18 5.72
N LEU A 80 -10.74 -1.81 6.79
CA LEU A 80 -11.88 -1.36 7.57
C LEU A 80 -11.39 -1.16 8.99
N GLN A 81 -11.55 0.05 9.52
CA GLN A 81 -11.10 0.40 10.86
C GLN A 81 -12.20 1.15 11.61
N LEU A 82 -12.53 0.65 12.80
CA LEU A 82 -13.37 1.33 13.77
C LEU A 82 -12.46 2.26 14.60
N LEU A 83 -12.90 3.51 14.80
CA LEU A 83 -12.17 4.55 15.54
C LEU A 83 -12.86 4.88 16.86
#